data_AF-A0A533XX59-F1
#
_entry.id   AF-A0A533XX59-F1
#
_cell.length_a   1.000
_cell.length_b   1.000
_cell.length_c   1.000
_cell.angle_alpha   90.00
_cell.angle_beta   90.00
_cell.angle_gamma   90.00
#
_symmetry.space_group_name_H-M   'P 1'
#
loop_
_entity.id
_entity.type
_entity.pdbx_description
1 polymer ?
#
loop_
_entity_poly.entity_id
_entity_poly.type
_entity_poly.pdbx_seq_one_letter_code
_entity_poly.pdbx_strand_id
1 'polypeptide(L)'
;MEQAEIQSLLHHRYPFLLVDRIQELAPDRRIVGFKNVTINEPFFQGHFPGRPVMPGVLILEAMSQVGAILAFKSLGYATRPLVYLTGIDGAKFRKPVVPGDRLRFEIDVVKK
;
A
#
# COMPACT_ATOMS: atom_id res chain seq x y z
N MET A 1 10.14 -9.06 -2.01
CA MET A 1 10.00 -8.22 -3.21
C MET A 1 10.54 -6.84 -2.90
N GLU A 2 11.55 -6.40 -3.63
CA GLU A 2 12.18 -5.09 -3.47
C GLU A 2 11.52 -4.04 -4.38
N GLN A 3 11.85 -2.76 -4.16
CA GLN A 3 11.27 -1.60 -4.84
C GLN A 3 11.24 -1.70 -6.38
N ALA A 4 12.32 -2.16 -7.01
CA ALA A 4 12.39 -2.24 -8.47
C ALA A 4 11.33 -3.19 -9.07
N GLU A 5 11.05 -4.31 -8.38
CA GLU A 5 10.01 -5.25 -8.79
C GLU A 5 8.61 -4.71 -8.50
N ILE A 6 8.42 -4.00 -7.38
CA ILE A 6 7.15 -3.32 -7.10
C ILE A 6 6.83 -2.30 -8.21
N GLN A 7 7.82 -1.52 -8.64
CA GLN A 7 7.64 -0.52 -9.70
C GLN A 7 7.42 -1.13 -11.09
N SER A 8 7.91 -2.34 -11.36
CA SER A 8 7.62 -3.01 -12.64
C SER A 8 6.16 -3.46 -12.70
N LEU A 9 5.58 -3.88 -11.57
CA LEU A 9 4.19 -4.32 -11.44
C LEU A 9 3.18 -3.17 -11.32
N LEU A 10 3.46 -2.17 -10.50
CA LEU A 10 2.56 -1.06 -10.24
C LEU A 10 2.80 0.12 -11.20
N HIS A 11 1.72 0.81 -11.58
CA HIS A 11 1.78 2.07 -12.32
C HIS A 11 2.16 3.27 -11.44
N HIS A 12 1.86 3.19 -10.15
CA HIS A 12 2.10 4.25 -9.17
C HIS A 12 3.57 4.67 -9.13
N ARG A 13 3.83 5.97 -9.03
CA ARG A 13 5.15 6.58 -8.87
C ARG A 13 5.10 7.66 -7.81
N TYR A 14 6.25 8.16 -7.40
CA TYR A 14 6.31 9.29 -6.47
C TYR A 14 5.44 10.47 -6.96
N PRO A 15 4.65 11.11 -6.07
CA PRO A 15 4.57 10.90 -4.61
C PRO A 15 3.51 9.88 -4.15
N PHE A 16 3.00 9.04 -5.03
CA PHE A 16 1.84 8.17 -4.78
C PHE A 16 2.14 6.66 -4.85
N LEU A 17 3.41 6.24 -4.95
CA LEU A 17 3.81 4.86 -4.68
C LEU A 17 4.09 4.71 -3.18
N LEU A 18 3.25 3.94 -2.49
CA LEU A 18 3.20 3.86 -1.03
C LEU A 18 3.51 2.46 -0.49
N VAL A 19 4.18 1.62 -1.25
CA VAL A 19 4.61 0.30 -0.80
C VAL A 19 6.11 0.19 -0.94
N ASP A 20 6.79 -0.15 0.14
CA ASP A 20 8.24 -0.20 0.19
C ASP A 20 8.81 -1.60 -0.06
N ARG A 21 8.12 -2.62 0.46
CA ARG A 21 8.57 -4.01 0.40
C ARG A 21 7.41 -4.97 0.53
N ILE A 22 7.46 -6.09 -0.18
CA ILE A 22 6.65 -7.28 0.10
C ILE A 22 7.52 -8.34 0.78
N GLN A 23 7.10 -8.83 1.93
CA GLN A 23 7.80 -9.89 2.68
C GLN A 23 7.27 -11.27 2.33
N GLU A 24 5.95 -11.43 2.23
CA GLU A 24 5.31 -12.71 1.93
C GLU A 24 4.32 -12.52 0.79
N LEU A 25 4.26 -13.49 -0.13
CA LEU A 25 3.30 -13.52 -1.22
C LEU A 25 2.93 -14.97 -1.52
N ALA A 26 1.65 -15.28 -1.36
CA ALA A 26 1.03 -16.52 -1.78
C ALA A 26 -0.08 -16.17 -2.80
N PRO A 27 0.16 -16.40 -4.11
CA PRO A 27 -0.83 -16.12 -5.14
C PRO A 27 -2.20 -16.72 -4.81
N ASP A 28 -3.26 -16.02 -5.21
CA ASP A 28 -4.68 -16.34 -4.94
C ASP A 28 -5.10 -16.39 -3.47
N ARG A 29 -4.19 -16.10 -2.53
CA ARG A 29 -4.45 -16.30 -1.10
C ARG A 29 -4.11 -15.11 -0.23
N ARG A 30 -2.83 -14.74 -0.12
CA ARG A 30 -2.35 -13.80 0.90
C ARG A 30 -1.12 -13.03 0.45
N ILE A 31 -0.99 -11.79 0.92
CA ILE A 31 0.22 -10.99 0.79
C ILE A 31 0.51 -10.23 2.09
N VAL A 32 1.80 -10.08 2.41
CA VAL A 32 2.29 -9.25 3.51
C VAL A 32 3.24 -8.19 2.98
N GLY A 33 2.85 -6.92 3.09
CA GLY A 33 3.59 -5.76 2.61
C GLY A 33 3.90 -4.75 3.71
N PHE A 34 4.84 -3.84 3.43
CA PHE A 34 5.23 -2.79 4.35
C PHE A 34 5.26 -1.41 3.70
N LYS A 35 4.89 -0.41 4.50
CA LYS A 35 5.12 1.01 4.29
C LYS A 35 5.90 1.54 5.49
N ASN A 36 7.10 2.04 5.26
CA ASN A 36 7.84 2.85 6.22
C ASN A 36 7.28 4.28 6.18
N VAL A 37 7.11 4.87 7.35
CA VAL A 37 6.57 6.22 7.50
C VAL A 37 7.69 7.13 7.97
N THR A 38 8.03 8.13 7.17
CA THR A 38 9.14 9.05 7.48
C THR A 38 8.71 10.50 7.39
N ILE A 39 9.30 11.35 8.25
CA ILE A 39 9.00 12.79 8.27
C ILE A 39 9.29 13.47 6.92
N ASN A 40 10.15 12.85 6.10
CA ASN A 40 10.54 13.35 4.79
C ASN A 40 9.52 13.05 3.67
N GLU A 41 8.29 12.64 4.00
CA GLU A 41 7.22 12.45 3.01
C GLU A 41 6.43 13.75 2.77
N PRO A 42 6.05 14.06 1.52
CA PRO A 42 5.51 15.37 1.16
C PRO A 42 4.20 15.73 1.86
N PHE A 43 3.38 14.73 2.20
CA PHE A 43 2.08 14.99 2.87
C PHE A 43 2.23 15.47 4.31
N PHE A 44 3.37 15.27 4.98
CA PHE A 44 3.57 15.75 6.35
C PHE A 44 3.73 17.26 6.46
N GLN A 45 4.08 17.96 5.37
CA GLN A 45 4.11 19.42 5.34
C GLN A 45 2.73 20.02 5.65
N GLY A 46 1.66 19.32 5.26
CA GLY A 46 0.27 19.78 5.41
C GLY A 46 -0.55 19.01 6.43
N HIS A 47 -0.09 17.85 6.92
CA HIS A 47 -0.92 16.97 7.76
C HIS A 47 -0.18 16.49 9.03
N PHE A 48 -0.07 17.32 10.08
CA PHE A 48 -0.36 18.75 10.13
C PHE A 48 0.91 19.52 10.53
N PRO A 49 1.05 20.81 10.19
CA PRO A 49 2.16 21.62 10.67
C PRO A 49 2.33 21.52 12.20
N GLY A 50 3.52 21.12 12.66
CA GLY A 50 3.85 20.92 14.07
C GLY A 50 3.29 19.62 14.71
N ARG A 51 2.45 18.86 14.02
CA ARG A 51 1.89 17.59 14.49
C ARG A 51 1.74 16.60 13.32
N PRO A 52 2.84 16.00 12.85
CA PRO A 52 2.82 15.10 11.69
C PRO A 52 2.03 13.82 12.02
N VAL A 53 1.01 13.53 11.22
CA VAL A 53 0.19 12.32 11.30
C VAL A 53 -0.03 11.82 9.87
N MET A 54 0.16 10.53 9.60
CA MET A 54 -0.11 10.00 8.27
C MET A 54 -1.62 10.07 7.99
N PRO A 55 -2.07 10.63 6.85
CA PRO A 55 -3.48 10.62 6.50
C PRO A 55 -4.04 9.20 6.41
N GLY A 56 -5.15 8.92 7.09
CA GLY A 56 -5.75 7.57 7.11
C GLY A 56 -6.08 7.04 5.71
N VAL A 57 -6.47 7.92 4.79
CA VAL A 57 -6.73 7.57 3.38
C VAL A 57 -5.49 7.04 2.67
N LEU A 58 -4.28 7.49 3.02
CA LEU A 58 -3.03 6.98 2.45
C LEU A 58 -2.66 5.61 3.01
N ILE A 59 -3.14 5.26 4.21
CA ILE A 59 -3.02 3.90 4.74
C ILE A 59 -3.87 2.94 3.90
N LEU A 60 -5.11 3.33 3.59
CA LEU A 60 -6.00 2.55 2.72
C LEU A 60 -5.45 2.44 1.30
N GLU A 61 -4.89 3.52 0.76
CA GLU A 61 -4.22 3.51 -0.55
C GLU A 61 -3.03 2.54 -0.57
N ALA A 62 -2.15 2.60 0.44
CA ALA A 62 -1.03 1.68 0.56
C ALA A 62 -1.49 0.21 0.66
N MET A 63 -2.56 -0.06 1.43
CA MET A 63 -3.19 -1.38 1.48
C MET A 63 -3.71 -1.81 0.09
N SER A 64 -4.39 -0.92 -0.63
CA SER A 64 -4.90 -1.17 -1.98
C SER A 64 -3.75 -1.52 -2.95
N GLN A 65 -2.63 -0.81 -2.89
CA GLN A 65 -1.45 -1.09 -3.72
C GLN A 65 -0.82 -2.46 -3.41
N VAL A 66 -0.74 -2.85 -2.14
CA VAL A 66 -0.32 -4.21 -1.76
C VAL A 66 -1.29 -5.26 -2.31
N GLY A 67 -2.60 -5.02 -2.22
CA GLY A 67 -3.62 -5.89 -2.81
C GLY A 67 -3.51 -6.00 -4.34
N ALA A 68 -3.21 -4.90 -5.03
CA ALA A 68 -3.00 -4.89 -6.48
C ALA A 68 -1.79 -5.74 -6.89
N ILE A 69 -0.70 -5.73 -6.11
CA ILE A 69 0.46 -6.62 -6.34
C ILE A 69 0.02 -8.09 -6.25
N LEU A 70 -0.78 -8.45 -5.24
CA LEU A 70 -1.33 -9.81 -5.12
C LEU A 70 -2.18 -10.17 -6.34
N ALA A 71 -3.08 -9.28 -6.77
CA ALA A 71 -3.92 -9.51 -7.94
C ALA A 71 -3.08 -9.75 -9.21
N PHE A 72 -2.08 -8.89 -9.49
CA PHE A 72 -1.20 -9.06 -10.65
C PHE A 72 -0.47 -10.40 -10.65
N LYS A 73 0.09 -10.79 -9.49
CA LYS A 73 0.84 -12.05 -9.35
C LYS A 73 -0.07 -13.28 -9.39
N SER A 74 -1.35 -13.14 -9.04
CA SER A 74 -2.33 -14.23 -9.07
C SER A 74 -2.90 -14.46 -10.46
N LEU A 75 -3.09 -13.40 -11.24
CA LEU A 75 -3.71 -13.46 -12.57
C LEU A 75 -2.69 -13.74 -13.69
N GLY A 76 -1.39 -13.64 -13.39
CA GLY A 76 -0.33 -13.99 -14.35
C GLY A 76 -0.37 -13.14 -15.62
N TYR A 77 -0.85 -11.89 -15.53
CA TYR A 77 -1.09 -11.07 -16.70
C TYR A 77 0.18 -10.86 -17.53
N ALA A 78 0.08 -11.12 -18.83
CA ALA A 78 1.11 -10.76 -19.82
C ALA A 78 1.19 -9.24 -20.05
N THR A 79 0.12 -8.51 -19.71
CA THR A 79 0.01 -7.06 -19.81
C THR A 79 -0.08 -6.43 -18.42
N ARG A 80 0.15 -5.12 -18.31
CA ARG A 80 0.03 -4.37 -17.05
C ARG A 80 -1.26 -3.54 -17.07
N PRO A 81 -2.45 -4.10 -16.77
CA PRO A 81 -3.69 -3.34 -16.79
C PRO A 81 -3.75 -2.33 -15.63
N LEU A 82 -4.57 -1.28 -15.80
CA LEU A 82 -4.90 -0.38 -14.70
C LEU A 82 -5.83 -1.10 -13.72
N VAL A 83 -5.54 -0.93 -12.43
CA VAL A 83 -6.37 -1.44 -11.33
C VAL A 83 -7.10 -0.25 -10.72
N TYR A 84 -8.41 -0.38 -10.58
CA TYR A 84 -9.26 0.63 -9.99
C TYR A 84 -9.78 0.14 -8.63
N LEU A 85 -9.56 0.93 -7.59
CA LEU A 85 -10.22 0.72 -6.30
C LEU A 85 -11.68 1.19 -6.44
N THR A 86 -12.62 0.26 -6.40
CA THR A 86 -14.04 0.54 -6.65
C THR A 86 -14.85 0.85 -5.40
N GLY A 87 -14.39 0.41 -4.23
CA GLY A 87 -15.08 0.63 -2.98
C GLY A 87 -14.26 0.19 -1.78
N ILE A 88 -14.62 0.71 -0.61
CA ILE A 88 -14.03 0.36 0.68
C ILE A 88 -15.18 0.19 1.65
N ASP A 89 -15.24 -0.95 2.33
CA ASP A 89 -16.23 -1.23 3.37
C ASP A 89 -15.54 -1.54 4.71
N GLY A 90 -16.18 -1.16 5.81
CA GLY A 90 -15.73 -1.50 7.16
C GLY A 90 -14.39 -0.91 7.62
N ALA A 91 -13.88 0.14 6.96
CA ALA A 91 -12.61 0.78 7.35
C ALA A 91 -12.68 1.40 8.75
N LYS A 92 -11.71 1.07 9.62
CA LYS A 92 -11.61 1.59 10.99
C LYS A 92 -10.19 1.98 11.34
N PHE A 93 -9.98 3.24 11.70
CA PHE A 93 -8.69 3.77 12.16
C PHE A 93 -8.65 3.80 13.68
N ARG A 94 -7.75 3.04 14.28
CA ARG A 94 -7.71 2.86 15.75
C ARG A 94 -6.68 3.75 16.45
N LYS A 95 -5.55 4.01 15.81
CA LYS A 95 -4.45 4.81 16.35
C LYS A 95 -3.84 5.67 15.23
N PRO A 96 -3.38 6.89 15.53
CA PRO A 96 -2.58 7.67 14.59
C PRO A 96 -1.31 6.93 14.23
N VAL A 97 -0.89 7.08 12.97
CA VAL A 97 0.41 6.62 12.47
C VAL A 97 1.29 7.85 12.29
N VAL A 98 2.53 7.79 12.74
CA VAL A 98 3.43 8.94 12.81
C VAL A 98 4.80 8.62 12.20
N PRO A 99 5.63 9.63 11.87
CA PRO A 99 7.00 9.39 11.44
C PRO A 99 7.79 8.47 12.38
N GLY A 100 8.50 7.50 11.81
CA GLY A 100 9.22 6.45 12.53
C GLY A 100 8.48 5.12 12.60
N ASP A 101 7.17 5.12 12.35
CA ASP A 101 6.39 3.88 12.29
C ASP A 101 6.72 3.05 11.03
N ARG A 102 6.50 1.74 11.14
CA ARG A 102 6.47 0.82 10.01
C ARG A 102 5.13 0.11 9.99
N LEU A 103 4.32 0.44 8.98
CA LEU A 103 3.04 -0.22 8.76
C LEU A 103 3.25 -1.58 8.13
N ARG A 104 2.65 -2.61 8.73
CA ARG A 104 2.52 -3.95 8.18
C ARG A 104 1.11 -4.13 7.67
N PHE A 105 0.99 -4.48 6.40
CA PHE A 105 -0.28 -4.83 5.78
C PHE A 105 -0.34 -6.33 5.56
N GLU A 106 -1.37 -6.97 6.09
CA GLU A 106 -1.67 -8.38 5.86
C GLU A 106 -3.01 -8.43 5.15
N ILE A 107 -3.02 -8.95 3.93
CA ILE A 107 -4.19 -8.93 3.04
C ILE A 107 -4.46 -10.34 2.57
N ASP A 108 -5.70 -10.79 2.75
CA ASP A 108 -6.20 -12.07 2.30
C ASP A 108 -7.26 -11.88 1.19
N VAL A 109 -7.29 -12.81 0.23
CA VAL A 109 -8.36 -12.87 -0.78
C VAL A 109 -9.61 -13.44 -0.12
N VAL A 110 -10.68 -12.66 -0.07
CA VAL A 110 -11.97 -13.08 0.50
C VAL A 110 -12.84 -13.80 -0.53
N LYS A 111 -12.79 -13.36 -1.79
CA LYS A 111 -13.58 -13.93 -2.89
C LYS A 111 -12.90 -13.67 -4.23
N LYS A 112 -13.05 -14.62 -5.16
CA LYS A 112 -12.59 -14.54 -6.55
C LYS A 112 -13.76 -14.30 -7.48
#